data_AF-A0A564TSF8-F1
#
_entry.id   AF-A0A564TSF8-F1
#
_cell.length_a   1.000
_cell.length_b   1.000
_cell.length_c   1.000
_cell.angle_alpha   90.00
_cell.angle_beta   90.00
_cell.angle_gamma   90.00
#
_symmetry.space_group_name_H-M   'P 1'
#
loop_
_entity.id
_entity.type
_entity.pdbx_description
1 polymer ?
#
loop_
_entity_poly.entity_id
_entity_poly.type
_entity_poly.pdbx_seq_one_letter_code
_entity_poly.pdbx_strand_id
1 'polypeptide(L)'
;MINEVKSRNELADLLGISRKRLTYLLYIKHLENMYTSFEIPKKSGRQRLINAPNKELKLIQRRLANELYEYHTRPAMKSQA
;
A
#
# COMPACT_ATOMS: atom_id res chain seq x y z
N MET A 1 13.63 -3.84 -8.21
CA MET A 1 12.83 -2.62 -8.39
C MET A 1 11.38 -3.04 -8.60
N ILE A 2 10.39 -2.23 -8.21
CA ILE A 2 8.98 -2.65 -8.26
C ILE A 2 8.49 -3.06 -9.66
N ASN A 3 9.06 -2.50 -10.73
CA ASN A 3 8.76 -2.86 -12.13
C ASN A 3 9.27 -4.25 -12.55
N GLU A 4 10.14 -4.87 -11.76
CA GLU A 4 10.66 -6.23 -12.02
C GLU A 4 9.90 -7.31 -11.22
N VAL A 5 8.97 -6.92 -10.37
CA VAL A 5 8.17 -7.86 -9.57
C VAL A 5 7.16 -8.58 -10.46
N LYS A 6 7.25 -9.90 -10.54
CA LYS A 6 6.41 -10.76 -11.40
C LYS A 6 5.53 -11.73 -10.60
N SER A 7 5.76 -11.84 -9.29
CA SER A 7 5.01 -12.76 -8.44
C SER A 7 4.58 -12.15 -7.10
N ARG A 8 3.55 -12.74 -6.48
CA ARG A 8 3.13 -12.38 -5.11
C ARG A 8 4.24 -12.59 -4.08
N ASN A 9 5.12 -13.57 -4.30
CA ASN A 9 6.23 -13.84 -3.38
C ASN A 9 7.28 -12.74 -3.45
N GLU A 10 7.67 -12.32 -4.66
CA GLU A 10 8.58 -11.18 -4.85
C GLU A 10 7.97 -9.88 -4.32
N LEU A 11 6.66 -9.68 -4.47
CA LEU A 11 5.98 -8.53 -3.87
C LEU A 11 6.02 -8.59 -2.33
N ALA A 12 5.80 -9.76 -1.73
CA ALA A 12 5.87 -9.93 -0.29
C ALA A 12 7.28 -9.62 0.24
N ASP A 13 8.30 -10.15 -0.45
CA ASP A 13 9.70 -9.96 -0.12
C ASP A 13 10.09 -8.47 -0.27
N LEU A 14 9.68 -7.81 -1.36
CA LEU A 14 9.89 -6.38 -1.59
C LEU A 14 9.24 -5.51 -0.49
N LEU A 15 8.01 -5.83 -0.11
CA LEU A 15 7.27 -5.11 0.93
C LEU A 15 7.69 -5.49 2.35
N GLY A 16 8.66 -6.41 2.52
CA GLY A 16 9.13 -6.87 3.83
C GLY A 16 8.02 -7.50 4.68
N ILE A 17 7.11 -8.24 4.05
CA ILE A 17 6.04 -9.00 4.69
C ILE A 17 6.22 -10.48 4.39
N SER A 18 5.85 -11.37 5.32
CA SER A 18 5.97 -12.80 5.03
C SER A 18 4.97 -13.22 3.95
N ARG A 19 5.38 -14.13 3.07
CA ARG A 19 4.53 -14.68 1.97
C ARG A 19 3.23 -15.29 2.50
N LYS A 20 3.31 -16.00 3.63
CA LYS A 20 2.15 -16.53 4.35
C LYS A 20 1.24 -15.41 4.83
N ARG A 21 1.81 -14.31 5.35
CA ARG A 21 1.03 -13.16 5.79
C ARG A 21 0.34 -12.48 4.62
N LEU A 22 1.04 -12.21 3.52
CA LEU A 22 0.42 -11.64 2.32
C LEU A 22 -0.73 -12.51 1.81
N THR A 23 -0.53 -13.84 1.75
CA THR A 23 -1.58 -14.78 1.35
C THR A 23 -2.79 -14.72 2.28
N TYR A 24 -2.57 -14.73 3.59
CA TYR A 24 -3.64 -14.58 4.58
C TYR A 24 -4.40 -13.26 4.39
N LEU A 25 -3.69 -12.14 4.18
CA LEU A 25 -4.31 -10.83 3.99
C LEU A 25 -5.20 -10.80 2.74
N LEU A 26 -4.73 -11.38 1.63
CA LEU A 26 -5.44 -11.37 0.35
C LEU A 26 -6.66 -12.29 0.31
N TYR A 27 -6.58 -13.47 0.94
CA TYR A 27 -7.58 -14.53 0.74
C TYR A 27 -8.39 -14.90 1.99
N ILE A 28 -7.96 -14.51 3.19
CA ILE A 28 -8.63 -14.91 4.45
C ILE A 28 -9.11 -13.69 5.21
N LYS A 29 -8.23 -12.72 5.46
CA LYS A 29 -8.60 -11.52 6.21
C LYS A 29 -9.45 -10.56 5.38
N HIS A 30 -9.08 -10.43 4.11
CA HIS A 30 -9.57 -9.42 3.17
C HIS A 30 -9.29 -7.97 3.62
N LEU A 31 -8.88 -7.11 2.70
CA LEU A 31 -8.33 -5.79 3.03
C LEU A 31 -9.43 -4.79 3.45
N GLU A 32 -10.66 -4.98 2.98
CA GLU A 32 -11.83 -4.21 3.40
C GLU A 32 -12.08 -4.31 4.91
N ASN A 33 -11.78 -5.46 5.50
CA ASN A 33 -11.91 -5.70 6.95
C ASN A 33 -10.76 -5.07 7.77
N MET A 34 -9.87 -4.32 7.12
CA MET A 34 -8.75 -3.64 7.75
C MET A 34 -8.94 -2.12 7.77
N TYR A 35 -10.11 -1.61 7.38
CA TYR A 35 -10.49 -0.22 7.54
C TYR A 35 -11.47 -0.03 8.71
N THR A 36 -11.40 1.11 9.35
CA THR A 36 -12.43 1.61 10.26
C THR A 36 -13.01 2.90 9.71
N SER A 37 -14.34 2.98 9.72
CA SER A 37 -15.07 4.14 9.22
C SER A 37 -15.58 4.99 10.38
N PHE A 38 -15.40 6.30 10.31
CA PHE A 38 -15.94 7.25 11.28
C PHE A 38 -16.21 8.60 10.62
N GLU A 39 -17.10 9.41 11.20
CA GLU A 39 -17.44 10.73 10.67
C GLU A 39 -16.70 11.84 11.41
N ILE A 40 -16.29 12.87 10.68
CA ILE A 40 -15.79 14.12 11.24
C ILE A 40 -16.55 15.32 10.65
N PRO A 41 -16.78 16.40 11.41
CA PRO A 41 -17.45 17.59 10.89
C PRO A 41 -16.56 18.35 9.90
N LYS A 42 -17.13 18.81 8.79
CA LYS A 42 -16.50 19.78 7.87
C LYS A 42 -16.81 21.21 8.31
N LYS A 43 -15.97 22.16 7.88
CA LYS A 43 -16.22 23.62 8.03
C LYS A 43 -17.58 24.06 7.49
N SER A 44 -18.10 23.38 6.47
CA SER A 44 -19.41 23.67 5.88
C SER A 44 -20.61 23.10 6.67
N GLY A 45 -20.42 22.52 7.86
CA GLY A 45 -21.47 21.88 8.66
C GLY A 45 -21.91 20.49 8.19
N ARG A 46 -21.38 19.98 7.07
CA ARG A 46 -21.62 18.61 6.60
C ARG A 46 -20.65 17.62 7.24
N GLN A 47 -21.02 16.34 7.33
CA GLN A 47 -20.13 15.28 7.76
C GLN A 47 -19.16 14.85 6.64
N ARG A 48 -17.97 14.39 7.03
CA ARG A 48 -17.02 13.68 6.16
C ARG A 48 -16.81 12.29 6.73
N LEU A 49 -17.16 11.27 5.95
CA LEU A 49 -16.79 9.89 6.24
C LEU A 49 -15.28 9.72 6.01
N ILE A 50 -14.58 9.24 7.04
CA ILE A 50 -13.17 8.87 7.00
C ILE A 50 -13.09 7.35 7.02
N ASN A 51 -12.35 6.77 6.08
CA ASN A 51 -11.97 5.36 6.08
C ASN A 51 -10.50 5.25 6.44
N ALA A 52 -10.20 4.91 7.68
CA ALA A 52 -8.83 4.81 8.17
C ALA A 52 -8.33 3.36 8.12
N PRO A 53 -7.21 3.06 7.45
CA PRO A 53 -6.61 1.74 7.51
C PRO A 53 -6.05 1.48 8.91
N ASN A 54 -6.10 0.24 9.37
CA ASN A 54 -5.41 -0.18 10.58
C ASN A 54 -3.89 -0.06 10.44
N LYS A 55 -3.16 -0.19 11.55
CA LYS A 55 -1.70 0.01 11.58
C LYS A 55 -0.95 -0.87 10.59
N GLU A 56 -1.37 -2.11 10.41
CA GLU A 56 -0.73 -3.06 9.51
C GLU A 56 -0.97 -2.73 8.04
N LEU A 57 -2.22 -2.51 7.64
CA LEU A 57 -2.54 -2.14 6.27
C LEU A 57 -1.87 -0.82 5.90
N LYS A 58 -1.86 0.16 6.81
CA LYS A 58 -1.15 1.44 6.64
C LYS A 58 0.33 1.24 6.39
N LEU A 59 0.98 0.33 7.11
CA LEU A 59 2.41 0.03 6.93
C LEU A 59 2.68 -0.54 5.53
N ILE A 60 1.88 -1.51 5.11
CA ILE A 60 2.01 -2.16 3.79
C ILE A 60 1.80 -1.13 2.68
N GLN A 61 0.75 -0.32 2.77
CA GLN A 61 0.44 0.73 1.80
C GLN A 61 1.55 1.77 1.71
N ARG A 62 2.15 2.18 2.84
CA ARG A 62 3.28 3.11 2.85
C ARG A 62 4.52 2.52 2.17
N ARG A 63 4.85 1.26 2.45
CA ARG A 63 5.99 0.59 1.79
C ARG A 63 5.77 0.52 0.28
N LEU A 64 4.57 0.13 -0.15
CA LEU A 64 4.21 0.08 -1.57
C LEU A 64 4.28 1.47 -2.22
N ALA A 65 3.75 2.50 -1.56
CA ALA A 65 3.80 3.87 -2.06
C ALA A 65 5.23 4.37 -2.21
N ASN A 66 6.13 4.04 -1.27
CA ASN A 66 7.54 4.38 -1.37
C ASN A 66 8.20 3.69 -2.57
N GLU A 67 8.00 2.39 -2.75
CA GLU A 67 8.55 1.65 -3.90
C GLU A 67 8.08 2.23 -5.24
N LEU A 68 6.79 2.59 -5.33
CA LEU A 68 6.23 3.26 -6.51
C LEU A 68 6.82 4.66 -6.71
N TYR A 69 6.97 5.44 -5.64
CA TYR A 69 7.54 6.78 -5.68
C TYR A 69 9.00 6.75 -6.14
N GLU A 70 9.82 5.87 -5.58
CA GLU A 70 11.21 5.68 -5.98
C GLU A 70 11.33 5.28 -7.45
N TYR A 71 10.45 4.40 -7.94
CA TYR A 71 10.41 4.05 -9.36
C TYR A 71 10.04 5.25 -10.24
N HIS A 72 9.05 6.05 -9.83
CA HIS A 72 8.59 7.20 -10.61
C HIS A 72 9.55 8.38 -10.60
N THR A 73 10.29 8.57 -9.51
CA THR A 73 11.18 9.73 -9.31
C THR A 73 12.63 9.45 -9.67
N ARG A 74 13.02 8.19 -9.84
CA ARG A 74 14.32 7.86 -10.41
C ARG A 74 14.42 8.51 -11.79
N PRO A 75 15.37 9.42 -12.03
CA PRO A 75 15.57 9.98 -13.35
C PRO A 75 15.84 8.80 -14.30
N ALA A 76 15.06 8.72 -15.38
CA ALA A 76 15.34 7.78 -16.46
C ALA A 76 16.84 7.91 -16.75
N MET A 77 17.59 6.82 -16.59
CA MET A 77 19.02 6.83 -16.90
C MET A 77 19.12 7.37 -18.31
N LYS A 78 19.60 8.61 -18.46
CA LYS A 78 19.86 9.19 -19.77
C LYS A 78 20.79 8.20 -20.45
N SER A 79 20.38 7.69 -21.61
CA SER A 79 21.22 6.84 -22.44
C SER A 79 22.55 7.55 -22.66
N GLN A 80 23.62 7.00 -22.09
CA GLN A 80 24.95 7.23 -22.60
C GLN A 80 25.27 6.08 -23.56
N ALA A 81 24.98 6.32 -24.84
CA ALA A 81 25.68 5.83 -26.02
C ALA A 81 25.15 6.62 -27.21
#